data_AF-A0AAW9I952-F1
#
_entry.id   AF-A0AAW9I952-F1
#
_cell.length_a   1.000
_cell.length_b   1.000
_cell.length_c   1.000
_cell.angle_alpha   90.00
_cell.angle_beta   90.00
_cell.angle_gamma   90.00
#
_symmetry.space_group_name_H-M   'P 1'
#
loop_
_entity.id
_entity.type
_entity.pdbx_description
1 polymer ?
#
loop_
_entity_poly.entity_id
_entity_poly.type
_entity_poly.pdbx_seq_one_letter_code
_entity_poly.pdbx_strand_id
1 'polypeptide(L)'
;AFNHHSDIHTKTASEVFKVPLNEVTSLMRSRAKAVNFGIVYGISDFSLSQDLHITKKEASEYMEIYFDRYPKIKGYLDSAIEEAKEKGYVLTILNRRRFIPEIKSSNRIVKALGERLAMNAPIQGSAADIIKLAMVKVYNKLREKGLESKIILQVHDELIL
;
A
#
# COMPACT_ATOMS: atom_id res chain seq x y z
N ALA A 1 6.26 -13.91 3.90
CA ALA A 1 6.64 -12.97 4.98
C ALA A 1 5.54 -12.97 6.02
N PHE A 2 4.34 -12.48 5.68
CA PHE A 2 3.21 -12.40 6.62
C PHE A 2 2.84 -13.72 7.32
N ASN A 3 2.72 -14.85 6.60
CA ASN A 3 2.42 -16.15 7.23
C ASN A 3 3.48 -16.64 8.25
N HIS A 4 4.72 -16.14 8.14
CA HIS A 4 5.83 -16.51 9.01
C HIS A 4 6.21 -15.39 9.96
N HIS A 5 5.39 -14.34 10.09
CA HIS A 5 5.64 -13.16 10.93
C HIS A 5 7.02 -12.52 10.71
N SER A 6 7.60 -12.68 9.52
CA SER A 6 8.89 -12.11 9.18
C SER A 6 8.74 -10.62 8.86
N ASP A 7 9.71 -9.81 9.28
CA ASP A 7 9.77 -8.40 8.92
C ASP A 7 9.80 -8.23 7.40
N ILE A 8 8.71 -7.72 6.83
CA ILE A 8 8.56 -7.55 5.39
C ILE A 8 9.60 -6.56 4.84
N HIS A 9 9.94 -5.51 5.57
CA HIS A 9 10.89 -4.50 5.11
C HIS A 9 12.32 -5.03 5.12
N THR A 10 12.69 -5.79 6.15
CA THR A 10 13.99 -6.48 6.20
C THR A 10 14.09 -7.51 5.08
N LYS A 11 13.01 -8.25 4.81
CA LYS A 11 12.98 -9.20 3.70
C LYS A 11 13.12 -8.51 2.34
N THR A 12 12.34 -7.46 2.08
CA THR A 12 12.46 -6.66 0.87
C THR A 12 13.86 -6.07 0.73
N ALA A 13 14.46 -5.59 1.82
CA ALA A 13 15.83 -5.06 1.81
C ALA A 13 16.84 -6.13 1.40
N SER A 14 16.81 -7.30 2.02
CA SER A 14 17.70 -8.42 1.66
C SER A 14 17.60 -8.75 0.16
N GLU A 15 16.39 -8.76 -0.39
CA GLU A 15 16.14 -9.09 -1.79
C GLU A 15 16.55 -7.96 -2.77
N VAL A 16 16.22 -6.70 -2.45
CA VAL A 16 16.54 -5.53 -3.30
C VAL A 16 18.03 -5.23 -3.30
N PHE A 17 18.68 -5.28 -2.12
CA PHE A 17 20.12 -5.03 -1.97
C PHE A 17 20.98 -6.28 -2.24
N LYS A 18 20.36 -7.44 -2.49
CA LYS A 18 21.03 -8.73 -2.73
C LYS A 18 22.03 -9.11 -1.62
N VAL A 19 21.65 -8.86 -0.37
CA VAL A 19 22.44 -9.22 0.82
C VAL A 19 21.70 -10.24 1.68
N PRO A 20 22.40 -11.14 2.40
CA PRO A 20 21.78 -12.01 3.41
C PRO A 20 20.98 -11.23 4.47
N LEU A 21 19.94 -11.84 5.04
CA LEU A 21 19.07 -11.19 6.03
C LEU A 21 19.83 -10.64 7.25
N ASN A 22 20.89 -11.32 7.68
CA ASN A 22 21.76 -10.92 8.80
C ASN A 22 22.70 -9.75 8.46
N GLU A 23 22.83 -9.39 7.18
CA GLU A 23 23.62 -8.25 6.71
C GLU A 23 22.77 -7.02 6.39
N VAL A 24 21.44 -7.13 6.53
CA VAL A 24 20.53 -6.00 6.32
C VAL A 24 20.74 -4.95 7.42
N THR A 25 21.27 -3.80 7.03
CA THR A 25 21.42 -2.65 7.92
C THR A 25 20.10 -1.92 8.16
N SER A 26 20.00 -1.15 9.25
CA SER A 26 18.83 -0.31 9.53
C SER A 26 18.54 0.70 8.41
N LEU A 27 19.60 1.22 7.74
CA LEU A 27 19.44 2.09 6.58
C LEU A 27 18.81 1.35 5.39
N MET A 28 19.30 0.15 5.07
CA MET A 28 18.72 -0.69 4.01
C MET A 28 17.25 -1.02 4.29
N ARG A 29 16.92 -1.36 5.55
CA ARG A 29 15.54 -1.59 5.98
C ARG A 29 14.67 -0.35 5.79
N SER A 30 15.16 0.84 6.18
CA SER A 30 14.43 2.10 6.02
C SER A 30 14.19 2.43 4.54
N ARG A 31 15.20 2.22 3.68
CA ARG A 31 15.05 2.41 2.23
C ARG A 31 14.04 1.42 1.63
N ALA A 32 14.12 0.15 2.00
CA ALA A 32 13.16 -0.86 1.56
C ALA A 32 11.75 -0.61 2.09
N LYS A 33 11.59 0.02 3.26
CA LYS A 33 10.31 0.50 3.77
C LYS A 33 9.73 1.56 2.82
N ALA A 34 10.52 2.57 2.45
CA ALA A 34 10.08 3.59 1.49
C ALA A 34 9.74 2.99 0.12
N VAL A 35 10.51 2.00 -0.37
CA VAL A 35 10.17 1.25 -1.60
C VAL A 35 8.82 0.53 -1.45
N ASN A 36 8.61 -0.23 -0.37
CA ASN A 36 7.36 -0.95 -0.13
C ASN A 36 6.15 -0.01 -0.14
N PHE A 37 6.22 1.09 0.62
CA PHE A 37 5.11 2.06 0.66
C PHE A 37 4.96 2.79 -0.68
N GLY A 38 6.06 3.21 -1.29
CA GLY A 38 6.06 3.87 -2.57
C GLY A 38 5.38 3.04 -3.65
N ILE A 39 5.71 1.77 -3.77
CA ILE A 39 5.15 0.87 -4.80
C ILE A 39 3.67 0.61 -4.56
N VAL A 40 3.29 0.33 -3.32
CA VAL A 40 1.88 0.19 -2.92
C VAL A 40 1.09 1.46 -3.24
N TYR A 41 1.74 2.63 -3.28
CA TYR A 41 1.12 3.92 -3.54
C TYR A 41 1.31 4.48 -4.96
N GLY A 42 1.85 3.68 -5.90
CA GLY A 42 2.06 4.12 -7.27
C GLY A 42 3.08 5.25 -7.40
N ILE A 43 4.12 5.26 -6.55
CA ILE A 43 5.19 6.25 -6.61
C ILE A 43 5.93 6.11 -7.96
N SER A 44 6.35 7.25 -8.52
CA SER A 44 7.24 7.24 -9.69
C SER A 44 8.68 7.04 -9.26
N ASP A 45 9.53 6.52 -10.13
CA ASP A 45 10.98 6.42 -9.90
C ASP A 45 11.61 7.75 -9.48
N PHE A 46 11.09 8.86 -10.00
CA PHE A 46 11.54 10.21 -9.63
C PHE A 46 11.18 10.55 -8.19
N SER A 47 9.95 10.27 -7.77
CA SER A 47 9.53 10.52 -6.39
C SER A 47 10.27 9.60 -5.41
N LEU A 48 10.47 8.33 -5.78
CA LEU A 48 11.27 7.39 -4.99
C LEU A 48 12.72 7.85 -4.86
N SER A 49 13.30 8.41 -5.92
CA SER A 49 14.68 8.92 -5.86
C SER A 49 14.85 10.11 -4.92
N GLN A 50 13.83 10.97 -4.81
CA GLN A 50 13.79 12.05 -3.81
C GLN A 50 13.69 11.51 -2.39
N ASP A 51 12.76 10.58 -2.14
CA ASP A 51 12.54 10.01 -0.80
C ASP A 51 13.75 9.25 -0.28
N LEU A 52 14.50 8.61 -1.18
CA LEU A 52 15.69 7.81 -0.84
C LEU A 52 17.00 8.60 -0.92
N HIS A 53 16.97 9.83 -1.44
CA HIS A 53 18.15 10.62 -1.78
C HIS A 53 19.17 9.85 -2.66
N ILE A 54 18.66 9.20 -3.71
CA ILE A 54 19.45 8.42 -4.67
C ILE A 54 19.24 8.94 -6.10
N THR A 55 20.00 8.42 -7.06
CA THR A 55 19.78 8.75 -8.47
C THR A 55 18.48 8.13 -8.98
N LYS A 56 17.88 8.76 -10.00
CA LYS A 56 16.71 8.18 -10.68
C LYS A 56 16.99 6.77 -11.21
N LYS A 57 18.22 6.52 -11.70
CA LYS A 57 18.63 5.21 -12.21
C LYS A 57 18.58 4.14 -11.12
N GLU A 58 19.15 4.42 -9.95
CA GLU A 58 19.08 3.48 -8.81
C GLU A 58 17.65 3.23 -8.35
N ALA A 59 16.80 4.28 -8.34
CA ALA A 59 15.39 4.12 -8.01
C ALA A 59 14.66 3.20 -9.02
N SER A 60 14.89 3.35 -10.33
CA SER A 60 14.34 2.46 -11.35
C SER A 60 14.82 1.01 -11.17
N GLU A 61 16.11 0.80 -10.88
CA GLU A 61 16.68 -0.53 -10.62
C GLU A 61 16.02 -1.19 -9.39
N TYR A 62 15.75 -0.44 -8.32
CA TYR A 62 15.06 -0.96 -7.14
C TYR A 62 13.61 -1.36 -7.44
N MET A 63 12.91 -0.58 -8.25
CA MET A 63 11.54 -0.88 -8.68
C MET A 63 11.51 -2.16 -9.54
N GLU A 64 12.46 -2.31 -10.46
CA GLU A 64 12.56 -3.49 -11.32
C GLU A 64 12.82 -4.75 -10.50
N ILE A 65 13.82 -4.74 -9.60
CA ILE A 65 14.13 -5.87 -8.72
C ILE A 65 12.92 -6.23 -7.85
N TYR A 66 12.21 -5.22 -7.34
CA TYR A 66 11.01 -5.45 -6.54
C TYR A 66 9.92 -6.15 -7.35
N PHE A 67 9.61 -5.69 -8.56
CA PHE A 67 8.56 -6.30 -9.37
C PHE A 67 8.95 -7.67 -9.92
N ASP A 68 10.22 -7.90 -10.21
CA ASP A 68 10.74 -9.23 -10.57
C ASP A 68 10.54 -10.21 -9.41
N ARG A 69 10.78 -9.74 -8.17
CA ARG A 69 10.60 -10.56 -6.97
C ARG A 69 9.13 -10.75 -6.59
N TYR A 70 8.29 -9.76 -6.84
CA TYR A 70 6.88 -9.72 -6.49
C TYR A 70 5.97 -9.49 -7.71
N PRO A 71 5.99 -10.39 -8.72
CA PRO A 71 5.33 -10.16 -10.01
C PRO A 71 3.81 -10.04 -9.90
N LYS A 72 3.22 -10.70 -8.90
CA LYS A 72 1.78 -10.61 -8.63
C LYS A 72 1.34 -9.23 -8.16
N ILE A 73 2.22 -8.45 -7.53
CA ILE A 73 1.91 -7.07 -7.12
C ILE A 73 1.73 -6.22 -8.36
N LYS A 74 2.66 -6.31 -9.32
CA LYS A 74 2.56 -5.58 -10.58
C LYS A 74 1.25 -5.91 -11.32
N GLY A 75 0.95 -7.20 -11.46
CA GLY A 75 -0.29 -7.65 -12.11
C GLY A 75 -1.56 -7.13 -11.41
N TYR A 76 -1.56 -7.06 -10.08
CA TYR A 76 -2.66 -6.47 -9.32
C TYR A 76 -2.81 -4.96 -9.58
N LEU A 77 -1.71 -4.20 -9.51
CA LEU A 77 -1.72 -2.76 -9.75
C LEU A 77 -2.17 -2.41 -11.17
N ASP A 78 -1.64 -3.13 -12.17
CA ASP A 78 -2.03 -2.98 -13.57
C ASP A 78 -3.53 -3.29 -13.75
N SER A 79 -4.04 -4.35 -13.12
CA SER A 79 -5.46 -4.70 -13.19
C SER A 79 -6.38 -3.63 -12.58
N ALA A 80 -5.95 -2.98 -11.49
CA ALA A 80 -6.71 -1.90 -10.87
C ALA A 80 -6.80 -0.66 -11.77
N ILE A 81 -5.71 -0.35 -12.50
CA ILE A 81 -5.69 0.72 -13.50
C ILE A 81 -6.63 0.39 -14.67
N GLU A 82 -6.58 -0.83 -15.20
CA GLU A 82 -7.45 -1.24 -16.30
C GLU A 82 -8.93 -1.25 -15.89
N GLU A 83 -9.25 -1.73 -14.68
CA GLU A 83 -10.60 -1.64 -14.14
C GLU A 83 -11.09 -0.19 -14.06
N ALA A 84 -10.24 0.72 -13.60
CA ALA A 84 -10.57 2.15 -13.55
C ALA A 84 -10.81 2.74 -14.95
N LYS A 85 -10.00 2.36 -15.95
CA LYS A 85 -10.17 2.82 -17.34
C LYS A 85 -11.48 2.34 -17.95
N GLU A 86 -11.80 1.07 -17.76
CA GLU A 86 -13.01 0.43 -18.29
C GLU A 86 -14.27 0.97 -17.59
N LYS A 87 -14.33 0.87 -16.26
CA LYS A 87 -15.54 1.13 -15.47
C LYS A 87 -15.65 2.59 -14.99
N GLY A 88 -14.55 3.33 -14.96
CA GLY A 88 -14.49 4.68 -14.39
C GLY A 88 -14.41 4.71 -12.86
N TYR A 89 -14.25 3.57 -12.21
CA TYR A 89 -14.14 3.44 -10.75
C TYR A 89 -13.36 2.18 -10.35
N VAL A 90 -12.93 2.15 -9.10
CA VAL A 90 -12.33 0.96 -8.46
C VAL A 90 -13.11 0.57 -7.20
N LEU A 91 -12.96 -0.69 -6.77
CA LEU A 91 -13.62 -1.24 -5.60
C LEU A 91 -12.62 -1.66 -4.52
N THR A 92 -13.06 -1.60 -3.27
CA THR A 92 -12.41 -2.22 -2.12
C THR A 92 -12.86 -3.67 -1.94
N ILE A 93 -12.25 -4.42 -1.03
CA ILE A 93 -12.64 -5.82 -0.73
C ILE A 93 -14.09 -5.96 -0.24
N LEU A 94 -14.70 -4.91 0.33
CA LEU A 94 -16.11 -4.89 0.72
C LEU A 94 -16.98 -4.09 -0.28
N ASN A 95 -16.56 -3.98 -1.54
CA ASN A 95 -17.30 -3.36 -2.64
C ASN A 95 -17.61 -1.86 -2.46
N ARG A 96 -16.91 -1.15 -1.56
CA ARG A 96 -16.94 0.32 -1.51
C ARG A 96 -16.31 0.87 -2.79
N ARG A 97 -17.02 1.76 -3.47
CA ARG A 97 -16.63 2.32 -4.78
C ARG A 97 -15.95 3.68 -4.64
N ARG A 98 -14.89 3.90 -5.42
CA ARG A 98 -14.32 5.23 -5.68
C ARG A 98 -14.29 5.49 -7.18
N PHE A 99 -14.99 6.55 -7.63
CA PHE A 99 -14.91 7.02 -9.01
C PHE A 99 -13.56 7.71 -9.27
N ILE A 100 -13.00 7.49 -10.46
CA ILE A 100 -11.70 8.02 -10.89
C ILE A 100 -11.87 8.69 -12.26
N PRO A 101 -12.56 9.86 -12.35
CA PRO A 101 -12.73 10.55 -13.63
C PRO A 101 -11.40 10.96 -14.27
N GLU A 102 -10.35 11.17 -13.47
CA GLU A 102 -9.02 11.60 -13.89
C GLU A 102 -8.38 10.62 -14.89
N ILE A 103 -8.72 9.32 -14.80
CA ILE A 103 -8.15 8.26 -15.64
C ILE A 103 -8.48 8.45 -17.14
N LYS A 104 -9.56 9.19 -17.44
CA LYS A 104 -10.01 9.49 -18.80
C LYS A 104 -9.51 10.84 -19.31
N SER A 105 -8.72 11.57 -18.53
CA SER A 105 -8.19 12.88 -18.92
C SER A 105 -7.19 12.76 -20.07
N SER A 106 -7.26 13.70 -21.03
CA SER A 106 -6.23 13.90 -22.06
C SER A 106 -4.97 14.55 -21.51
N ASN A 107 -5.05 15.23 -20.35
CA ASN A 107 -3.89 15.81 -19.68
C ASN A 107 -3.08 14.70 -19.00
N ARG A 108 -1.83 14.52 -19.42
CA ARG A 108 -0.93 13.46 -18.92
C ARG A 108 -0.72 13.51 -17.40
N ILE A 109 -0.67 14.70 -16.79
CA ILE A 109 -0.48 14.86 -15.35
C ILE A 109 -1.73 14.39 -14.60
N VAL A 110 -2.91 14.78 -15.07
CA VAL A 110 -4.19 14.36 -14.48
C VAL A 110 -4.40 12.87 -14.64
N LYS A 111 -4.10 12.32 -15.82
CA LYS A 111 -4.18 10.87 -16.05
C LYS A 111 -3.26 10.08 -15.12
N ALA A 112 -2.01 10.50 -14.95
CA ALA A 112 -1.07 9.87 -14.02
C ALA A 112 -1.52 9.98 -12.55
N LEU A 113 -2.22 11.06 -12.17
CA LEU A 113 -2.89 11.12 -10.88
C LEU A 113 -4.00 10.05 -10.79
N GLY A 114 -4.85 9.93 -11.82
CA GLY A 114 -5.90 8.91 -11.88
C GLY A 114 -5.35 7.48 -11.72
N GLU A 115 -4.26 7.14 -12.40
CA GLU A 115 -3.59 5.84 -12.28
C GLU A 115 -3.13 5.57 -10.84
N ARG A 116 -2.53 6.57 -10.17
CA ARG A 116 -2.16 6.46 -8.74
C ARG A 116 -3.36 6.29 -7.83
N LEU A 117 -4.45 7.02 -8.08
CA LEU A 117 -5.67 6.87 -7.28
C LEU A 117 -6.31 5.49 -7.46
N ALA A 118 -6.29 4.95 -8.68
CA ALA A 118 -6.80 3.62 -8.99
C ALA A 118 -6.02 2.52 -8.27
N MET A 119 -4.69 2.64 -8.18
CA MET A 119 -3.85 1.71 -7.42
C MET A 119 -4.09 1.81 -5.91
N ASN A 120 -4.21 3.03 -5.37
CA ASN A 120 -4.15 3.26 -3.92
C ASN A 120 -5.50 3.04 -3.23
N ALA A 121 -6.59 3.43 -3.90
CA ALA A 121 -7.92 3.43 -3.29
C ALA A 121 -8.41 2.05 -2.87
N PRO A 122 -8.21 0.97 -3.66
CA PRO A 122 -8.55 -0.38 -3.23
C PRO A 122 -7.80 -0.78 -1.96
N ILE A 123 -6.51 -0.47 -1.87
CA ILE A 123 -5.65 -0.89 -0.75
C ILE A 123 -6.02 -0.13 0.53
N GLN A 124 -5.99 1.20 0.50
CA GLN A 124 -6.32 2.03 1.66
C GLN A 124 -7.79 1.91 2.06
N GLY A 125 -8.68 1.86 1.07
CA GLY A 125 -10.11 1.69 1.31
C GLY A 125 -10.41 0.34 1.96
N SER A 126 -9.73 -0.73 1.54
CA SER A 126 -9.90 -2.05 2.15
C SER A 126 -9.37 -2.10 3.59
N ALA A 127 -8.27 -1.41 3.90
CA ALA A 127 -7.82 -1.26 5.29
C ALA A 127 -8.87 -0.51 6.13
N ALA A 128 -9.46 0.56 5.58
CA ALA A 128 -10.54 1.30 6.23
C ALA A 128 -11.81 0.45 6.42
N ASP A 129 -12.10 -0.46 5.49
CA ASP A 129 -13.21 -1.39 5.60
C ASP A 129 -13.01 -2.37 6.76
N ILE A 130 -11.81 -2.94 6.86
CA ILE A 130 -11.43 -3.90 7.90
C ILE A 130 -11.55 -3.26 9.29
N ILE A 131 -10.96 -2.07 9.48
CA ILE A 131 -10.98 -1.41 10.80
C ILE A 131 -12.41 -1.01 11.21
N LYS A 132 -13.24 -0.55 10.27
CA LYS A 132 -14.66 -0.23 10.54
C LYS A 132 -15.44 -1.48 10.95
N LEU A 133 -15.22 -2.60 10.29
CA LEU A 133 -15.82 -3.87 10.67
C LEU A 133 -15.32 -4.33 12.06
N ALA A 134 -14.03 -4.15 12.34
CA ALA A 134 -13.45 -4.47 13.65
C ALA A 134 -14.07 -3.62 14.76
N MET A 135 -14.26 -2.30 14.54
CA MET A 135 -14.91 -1.40 15.50
C MET A 135 -16.31 -1.88 15.89
N VAL A 136 -17.13 -2.26 14.90
CA VAL A 136 -18.48 -2.81 15.16
C VAL A 136 -18.41 -4.09 15.99
N LYS A 137 -17.49 -5.01 15.65
CA LYS A 137 -17.30 -6.26 16.38
C LYS A 137 -16.83 -6.02 17.82
N VAL A 138 -15.86 -5.14 18.02
CA VAL A 138 -15.34 -4.77 19.35
C VAL A 138 -16.44 -4.14 20.19
N TYR A 139 -17.15 -3.15 19.65
CA TYR A 139 -18.28 -2.51 20.33
C TYR A 139 -19.34 -3.53 20.79
N ASN A 140 -19.75 -4.42 19.89
CA ASN A 140 -20.73 -5.47 20.23
C ASN A 140 -20.20 -6.40 21.32
N LYS A 141 -18.93 -6.79 21.26
CA LYS A 141 -18.33 -7.69 22.26
C LYS A 141 -18.18 -7.05 23.64
N LEU A 142 -17.84 -5.75 23.71
CA LEU A 142 -17.80 -5.00 24.97
C LEU A 142 -19.17 -4.99 25.64
N ARG A 143 -20.23 -4.73 24.86
CA ARG A 143 -21.62 -4.73 25.35
C ARG A 143 -22.11 -6.11 25.77
N GLU A 144 -21.86 -7.14 24.96
CA GLU A 144 -22.23 -8.52 25.27
C GLU A 144 -21.61 -8.99 26.61
N LYS A 145 -20.37 -8.57 26.88
CA LYS A 145 -19.65 -8.88 28.12
C LYS A 145 -19.97 -7.94 29.30
N GLY A 146 -20.80 -6.91 29.10
CA GLY A 146 -21.12 -5.92 30.14
C GLY A 146 -19.90 -5.12 30.62
N LEU A 147 -18.89 -4.90 29.77
CA LEU A 147 -17.67 -4.17 30.13
C LEU A 147 -17.90 -2.65 30.09
N GLU A 148 -17.24 -1.92 30.99
CA GLU A 148 -17.32 -0.46 31.06
C GLU A 148 -16.42 0.26 30.05
N SER A 149 -15.38 -0.40 29.53
CA SER A 149 -14.46 0.14 28.50
C SER A 149 -15.19 0.57 27.24
N LYS A 150 -14.72 1.63 26.56
CA LYS A 150 -15.39 2.21 25.38
C LYS A 150 -14.36 2.62 24.34
N ILE A 151 -14.65 2.38 23.07
CA ILE A 151 -13.83 2.97 21.98
C ILE A 151 -13.93 4.50 22.06
N ILE A 152 -12.80 5.17 22.29
CA ILE A 152 -12.67 6.63 22.41
C ILE A 152 -12.33 7.25 21.06
N LEU A 153 -11.32 6.71 20.37
CA LEU A 153 -10.83 7.23 19.10
C LEU A 153 -10.38 6.12 18.16
N GLN A 154 -10.38 6.44 16.87
CA GLN A 154 -9.77 5.64 15.82
C GLN A 154 -8.77 6.53 15.06
N VAL A 155 -7.55 6.03 14.89
CA VAL A 155 -6.47 6.73 14.18
C VAL A 155 -5.90 5.77 13.15
N HIS A 156 -6.38 5.87 11.90
CA HIS A 156 -5.98 4.99 10.79
C HIS A 156 -6.13 3.48 11.07
N ASP A 157 -5.10 2.82 11.54
CA ASP A 157 -5.04 1.40 11.85
C ASP A 157 -5.13 1.08 13.35
N GLU A 158 -5.31 2.10 14.20
CA GLU A 158 -5.34 1.98 15.65
C GLU A 158 -6.71 2.34 16.26
N LEU A 159 -7.08 1.66 17.35
CA LEU A 159 -8.25 1.95 18.18
C LEU A 159 -7.80 2.24 19.61
N ILE A 160 -8.28 3.35 20.17
CA ILE A 160 -8.07 3.74 21.56
C ILE A 160 -9.34 3.41 22.34
N LEU A 161 -9.22 2.69 23.45
CA LEU A 161 -10.31 2.28 24.36
C LEU A 161 -10.20 2.93 25.74
#